data_AF-A0A2E7B8I5-F1
#
_entry.id   AF-A0A2E7B8I5-F1
#
_cell.length_a   1.000
_cell.length_b   1.000
_cell.length_c   1.000
_cell.angle_alpha   90.00
_cell.angle_beta   90.00
_cell.angle_gamma   90.00
#
_symmetry.space_group_name_H-M   'P 1'
#
loop_
_entity.id
_entity.type
_entity.pdbx_description
1 polymer ?
#
loop_
_entity_poly.entity_id
_entity_poly.type
_entity_poly.pdbx_seq_one_letter_code
_entity_poly.pdbx_strand_id
1 'polypeptide(L)'
;MNNFRLSRKLCAVVADSLSGSHDQLNGLFISSGAPGDPPDLAHHSKWKTWLFQAGEDPKVDSLRVLGNILEEFMDVEPDDVESQQSWAEKKAKIEGALAEAGLEYFQGGRVMPNGEAPDSRDQNADLTGSQNPADAIGPRSVDDLIGVIVRGIPKAMYPLSQRRKGATSLSFRSEYDVQDLLHAMLRPWVRDIRAEEFTPSYAGSSTRMDFLLPEHATVIETKIVRDSTHAKKVGDELIIDISHYAAHPKCDVLWCVIYDPENLLKNSGGLVSDLQGEHNPTSGSVMVKMVIV
;
A
#
# COMPACT_ATOMS: atom_id res chain seq x y z
N MET A 1 14.79 8.74 -4.58
CA MET A 1 14.35 7.40 -5.04
C MET A 1 15.54 6.75 -5.71
N ASN A 2 15.94 5.56 -5.27
CA ASN A 2 16.94 4.77 -5.98
C ASN A 2 16.22 4.04 -7.11
N ASN A 3 16.44 4.45 -8.36
CA ASN A 3 15.97 3.67 -9.49
C ASN A 3 16.93 2.50 -9.70
N PHE A 4 16.42 1.27 -9.56
CA PHE A 4 17.19 0.06 -9.82
C PHE A 4 17.00 -0.36 -11.27
N ARG A 5 18.11 -0.58 -11.97
CA ARG A 5 18.04 -1.00 -13.36
C ARG A 5 17.49 -2.42 -13.48
N LEU A 6 16.33 -2.58 -14.11
CA LEU A 6 15.74 -3.90 -14.36
C LEU A 6 16.32 -4.51 -15.64
N SER A 7 16.95 -5.68 -15.52
CA SER A 7 17.56 -6.36 -16.66
C SER A 7 16.49 -6.85 -17.65
N ARG A 8 16.81 -6.85 -18.96
CA ARG A 8 15.87 -7.36 -19.98
C ARG A 8 15.51 -8.83 -19.80
N LYS A 9 16.39 -9.62 -19.17
CA LYS A 9 16.14 -11.03 -18.83
C LYS A 9 15.06 -11.11 -17.74
N LEU A 10 15.23 -10.34 -16.65
CA LEU A 10 14.25 -10.27 -15.57
C LEU A 10 12.88 -9.80 -16.10
N CYS A 11 12.85 -8.70 -16.87
CA CYS A 11 11.59 -8.20 -17.44
C CYS A 11 10.89 -9.23 -18.33
N ALA A 12 11.64 -10.05 -19.07
CA ALA A 12 11.05 -11.09 -19.92
C ALA A 12 10.45 -12.23 -19.09
N VAL A 13 11.17 -12.72 -18.07
CA VAL A 13 10.70 -13.81 -17.19
C VAL A 13 9.43 -13.40 -16.45
N VAL A 14 9.39 -12.16 -15.94
CA VAL A 14 8.20 -11.62 -15.27
C VAL A 14 7.04 -11.49 -16.26
N ALA A 15 7.27 -10.86 -17.43
CA ALA A 15 6.23 -10.68 -18.44
C ALA A 15 5.61 -12.00 -18.93
N ASP A 16 6.41 -13.05 -19.10
CA ASP A 16 5.94 -14.37 -19.52
C ASP A 16 5.17 -15.12 -18.40
N SER A 17 5.36 -14.73 -17.14
CA SER A 17 4.69 -15.33 -15.99
C SER A 17 3.31 -14.74 -15.75
N LEU A 18 3.10 -13.48 -16.14
CA LEU A 18 1.83 -12.76 -15.98
C LEU A 18 0.73 -13.32 -16.91
N SER A 19 -0.44 -13.55 -16.33
CA SER A 19 -1.63 -14.00 -17.05
C SER A 19 -2.77 -13.01 -16.87
N GLY A 20 -3.41 -12.62 -17.96
CA GLY A 20 -4.55 -11.70 -17.94
C GLY A 20 -4.82 -11.10 -19.32
N SER A 21 -6.00 -10.51 -19.47
CA SER A 21 -6.31 -9.71 -20.66
C SER A 21 -5.42 -8.47 -20.75
N HIS A 22 -5.34 -7.85 -21.93
CA HIS A 22 -4.61 -6.59 -22.10
C HIS A 22 -5.10 -5.52 -21.11
N ASP A 23 -6.41 -5.40 -20.90
CA ASP A 23 -6.96 -4.39 -19.99
C ASP A 23 -6.61 -4.68 -18.54
N GLN A 24 -6.64 -5.96 -18.12
CA GLN A 24 -6.25 -6.36 -16.76
C GLN A 24 -4.80 -6.02 -16.47
N LEU A 25 -3.90 -6.35 -17.39
CA LEU A 25 -2.46 -6.11 -17.21
C LEU A 25 -2.10 -4.63 -17.39
N ASN A 26 -2.80 -3.88 -18.26
CA ASN A 26 -2.65 -2.43 -18.29
C ASN A 26 -3.01 -1.82 -16.93
N GLY A 27 -4.15 -2.23 -16.37
CA GLY A 27 -4.60 -1.80 -15.04
C GLY A 27 -3.57 -2.08 -13.96
N LEU A 28 -3.07 -3.32 -13.91
CA LEU A 28 -2.04 -3.74 -12.96
C LEU A 28 -0.77 -2.90 -13.06
N PHE A 29 -0.26 -2.64 -14.27
CA PHE A 29 0.95 -1.85 -14.46
C PHE A 29 0.76 -0.40 -14.02
N ILE A 30 -0.38 0.22 -14.37
CA ILE A 30 -0.70 1.59 -13.98
C ILE A 30 -0.81 1.69 -12.46
N SER A 31 -1.59 0.82 -11.82
CA SER A 31 -1.76 0.85 -10.35
C SER A 31 -0.49 0.50 -9.60
N SER A 32 0.43 -0.23 -10.22
CA SER A 32 1.75 -0.54 -9.67
C SER A 32 2.73 0.62 -9.78
N GLY A 33 2.40 1.70 -10.52
CA GLY A 33 3.24 2.88 -10.71
C GLY A 33 4.17 2.83 -11.92
N ALA A 34 3.84 2.03 -12.95
CA ALA A 34 4.62 2.00 -14.18
C ALA A 34 4.58 3.37 -14.91
N PRO A 35 5.71 3.83 -15.48
CA PRO A 35 5.78 5.17 -16.05
C PRO A 35 5.06 5.29 -17.39
N GLY A 36 4.47 6.46 -17.63
CA GLY A 36 3.92 6.83 -18.94
C GLY A 36 2.72 6.00 -19.38
N ASP A 37 2.39 6.09 -20.66
CA ASP A 37 1.27 5.39 -21.25
C ASP A 37 1.62 3.92 -21.57
N PRO A 38 0.62 3.00 -21.55
CA PRO A 38 0.84 1.61 -21.93
C PRO A 38 1.47 1.49 -23.34
N PRO A 39 2.59 0.76 -23.51
CA PRO A 39 3.23 0.64 -24.83
C PRO A 39 2.32 0.01 -25.88
N ASP A 40 2.33 0.53 -27.11
CA ASP A 40 1.58 -0.03 -28.24
C ASP A 40 2.33 -1.23 -28.85
N LEU A 41 2.33 -2.34 -28.12
CA LEU A 41 3.02 -3.58 -28.47
C LEU A 41 2.12 -4.81 -28.23
N ALA A 42 2.47 -5.91 -28.88
CA ALA A 42 1.85 -7.22 -28.64
C ALA A 42 2.05 -7.69 -27.20
N HIS A 43 1.10 -8.46 -26.66
CA HIS A 43 0.96 -8.88 -25.26
C HIS A 43 2.30 -9.08 -24.51
N HIS A 44 3.06 -10.12 -24.85
CA HIS A 44 4.32 -10.44 -24.16
C HIS A 44 5.39 -9.32 -24.26
N SER A 45 5.46 -8.63 -25.42
CA SER A 45 6.44 -7.57 -25.68
C SER A 45 6.09 -6.29 -24.93
N LYS A 46 4.81 -6.03 -24.70
CA LYS A 46 4.31 -4.84 -24.00
C LYS A 46 4.77 -4.80 -22.55
N TRP A 47 4.48 -5.84 -21.77
CA TRP A 47 4.77 -5.89 -20.34
C TRP A 47 6.27 -5.87 -20.07
N LYS A 48 7.03 -6.63 -20.86
CA LYS A 48 8.49 -6.62 -20.83
C LYS A 48 9.06 -5.23 -21.07
N THR A 49 8.55 -4.53 -22.09
CA THR A 49 9.03 -3.19 -22.45
C THR A 49 8.69 -2.18 -21.37
N TRP A 50 7.51 -2.27 -20.79
CA TRP A 50 7.05 -1.34 -19.76
C TRP A 50 7.80 -1.51 -18.44
N LEU A 51 8.04 -2.75 -18.00
CA LEU A 51 8.94 -3.05 -16.87
C LEU A 51 10.35 -2.51 -17.14
N PHE A 52 10.87 -2.71 -18.35
CA PHE A 52 12.18 -2.20 -18.71
C PHE A 52 12.23 -0.66 -18.66
N GLN A 53 11.17 0.03 -19.11
CA GLN A 53 11.06 1.49 -18.99
C GLN A 53 11.02 1.96 -17.53
N ALA A 54 10.30 1.25 -16.64
CA ALA A 54 10.31 1.54 -15.22
C ALA A 54 11.73 1.47 -14.62
N GLY A 55 12.53 0.49 -15.06
CA GLY A 55 13.94 0.33 -14.67
C GLY A 55 14.93 1.30 -15.31
N GLU A 56 14.50 2.16 -16.24
CA GLU A 56 15.37 3.19 -16.86
C GLU A 56 14.94 4.62 -16.49
N ASP A 57 13.75 4.79 -15.90
CA ASP A 57 13.23 6.10 -15.50
C ASP A 57 13.73 6.50 -14.09
N PRO A 58 14.61 7.50 -13.96
CA PRO A 58 15.15 7.91 -12.67
C PRO A 58 14.11 8.45 -11.67
N LYS A 59 12.87 8.73 -12.11
CA LYS A 59 11.77 9.20 -11.26
C LYS A 59 10.91 8.07 -10.70
N VAL A 60 11.14 6.83 -11.14
CA VAL A 60 10.34 5.67 -10.76
C VAL A 60 11.09 4.83 -9.74
N ASP A 61 10.40 4.39 -8.70
CA ASP A 61 10.87 3.32 -7.82
C ASP A 61 10.59 1.97 -8.50
N SER A 62 11.55 1.52 -9.31
CA SER A 62 11.40 0.34 -10.16
C SER A 62 11.27 -0.96 -9.37
N LEU A 63 11.84 -1.05 -8.17
CA LEU A 63 11.71 -2.24 -7.31
C LEU A 63 10.32 -2.30 -6.69
N ARG A 64 9.76 -1.16 -6.26
CA ARG A 64 8.37 -1.08 -5.81
C ARG A 64 7.39 -1.45 -6.93
N VAL A 65 7.59 -0.93 -8.14
CA VAL A 65 6.76 -1.29 -9.32
C VAL A 65 6.83 -2.79 -9.59
N LEU A 66 8.04 -3.36 -9.63
CA LEU A 66 8.25 -4.78 -9.88
C LEU A 66 7.57 -5.65 -8.82
N GLY A 67 7.72 -5.29 -7.55
CA GLY A 67 7.13 -5.99 -6.42
C GLY A 67 5.61 -5.97 -6.43
N ASN A 68 5.00 -4.81 -6.67
CA ASN A 68 3.55 -4.65 -6.80
C ASN A 68 2.96 -5.49 -7.94
N ILE A 69 3.68 -5.58 -9.07
CA ILE A 69 3.27 -6.41 -10.23
C ILE A 69 3.33 -7.90 -9.90
N LEU A 70 4.33 -8.31 -9.12
CA LEU A 70 4.57 -9.72 -8.79
C LEU A 70 3.70 -10.23 -7.64
N GLU A 71 3.27 -9.37 -6.73
CA GLU A 71 2.70 -9.76 -5.44
C GLU A 71 1.57 -10.79 -5.54
N GLU A 72 0.54 -10.53 -6.34
CA GLU A 72 -0.60 -11.45 -6.47
C GLU A 72 -0.14 -12.82 -6.99
N PHE A 73 0.74 -12.83 -7.99
CA PHE A 73 1.26 -14.08 -8.53
C PHE A 73 2.17 -14.80 -7.53
N MET A 74 3.01 -14.10 -6.77
CA MET A 74 3.99 -14.70 -5.88
C MET A 74 3.39 -15.18 -4.55
N ASP A 75 2.34 -14.52 -4.07
CA ASP A 75 1.76 -14.73 -2.74
C ASP A 75 0.47 -15.57 -2.75
N VAL A 76 -0.17 -15.75 -3.92
CA VAL A 76 -1.41 -16.52 -4.06
C VAL A 76 -1.15 -17.84 -4.80
N GLU A 77 -1.20 -18.94 -4.07
CA GLU A 77 -1.14 -20.28 -4.63
C GLU A 77 -2.50 -20.67 -5.26
N PRO A 78 -2.53 -21.27 -6.47
CA PRO A 78 -3.77 -21.79 -7.06
C PRO A 78 -4.37 -22.95 -6.26
N ASP A 79 -5.70 -23.05 -6.25
CA ASP A 79 -6.42 -24.14 -5.54
C ASP A 79 -6.37 -25.48 -6.30
N ASP A 80 -6.15 -25.47 -7.62
CA ASP A 80 -6.15 -26.66 -8.45
C ASP A 80 -4.73 -27.19 -8.73
N VAL A 81 -4.59 -28.52 -8.62
CA VAL A 81 -3.30 -29.23 -8.72
C VAL A 81 -2.60 -29.01 -10.06
N GLU A 82 -3.36 -28.87 -11.16
CA GLU A 82 -2.80 -28.64 -12.50
C GLU A 82 -2.14 -27.26 -12.59
N SER A 83 -2.79 -26.22 -12.07
CA SER A 83 -2.25 -24.86 -12.03
C SER A 83 -1.14 -24.70 -11.01
N GLN A 84 -1.16 -25.45 -9.89
CA GLN A 84 -0.09 -25.43 -8.87
C GLN A 84 1.27 -25.81 -9.46
N GLN A 85 1.34 -26.84 -10.31
CA GLN A 85 2.61 -27.25 -10.92
C GLN A 85 3.16 -26.15 -11.83
N SER A 86 2.32 -25.62 -12.72
CA SER A 86 2.70 -24.53 -13.64
C SER A 86 3.08 -23.24 -12.89
N TRP A 87 2.37 -22.92 -11.81
CA TRP A 87 2.65 -21.80 -10.94
C TRP A 87 4.00 -21.96 -10.24
N ALA A 88 4.27 -23.12 -9.63
CA ALA A 88 5.52 -23.38 -8.92
C ALA A 88 6.74 -23.28 -9.87
N GLU A 89 6.61 -23.78 -11.10
CA GLU A 89 7.67 -23.65 -12.12
C GLU A 89 7.92 -22.19 -12.52
N LYS A 90 6.87 -21.39 -12.70
CA LYS A 90 6.99 -19.95 -13.01
C LYS A 90 7.55 -19.16 -11.83
N LYS A 91 7.10 -19.44 -10.60
CA LYS A 91 7.60 -18.84 -9.37
C LYS A 91 9.10 -19.09 -9.21
N ALA A 92 9.55 -20.33 -9.35
CA ALA A 92 10.97 -20.68 -9.29
C ALA A 92 11.80 -19.96 -10.37
N LYS A 93 11.25 -19.78 -11.58
CA LYS A 93 11.91 -19.00 -12.64
C LYS A 93 12.05 -17.53 -12.27
N ILE A 94 11.02 -16.92 -11.68
CA ILE A 94 11.06 -15.52 -11.22
C ILE A 94 12.10 -15.37 -10.10
N GLU A 95 12.06 -16.23 -9.09
CA GLU A 95 13.04 -16.23 -7.98
C GLU A 95 14.47 -16.38 -8.49
N GLY A 96 14.71 -17.29 -9.42
CA GLY A 96 16.02 -17.43 -10.07
C GLY A 96 16.45 -16.19 -10.86
N ALA A 97 15.53 -15.57 -11.60
CA ALA A 97 15.83 -14.35 -12.36
C ALA A 97 16.09 -13.13 -11.46
N LEU A 98 15.39 -13.04 -10.32
CA LEU A 98 15.65 -12.03 -9.28
C LEU A 98 17.03 -12.26 -8.67
N ALA A 99 17.33 -13.49 -8.23
CA ALA A 99 18.60 -13.82 -7.60
C ALA A 99 19.80 -13.53 -8.52
N GLU A 100 19.70 -13.86 -9.82
CA GLU A 100 20.71 -13.51 -10.82
C GLU A 100 20.87 -12.00 -11.02
N ALA A 101 19.79 -11.23 -10.86
CA ALA A 101 19.81 -9.76 -10.89
C ALA A 101 20.31 -9.16 -9.56
N GLY A 102 20.67 -10.00 -8.58
CA GLY A 102 21.06 -9.57 -7.25
C GLY A 102 19.88 -9.04 -6.45
N LEU A 103 18.67 -9.57 -6.66
CA LEU A 103 17.43 -9.19 -5.99
C LEU A 103 16.79 -10.39 -5.28
N GLU A 104 16.04 -10.12 -4.23
CA GLU A 104 15.23 -11.09 -3.49
C GLU A 104 13.80 -10.58 -3.35
N TYR A 105 12.83 -11.49 -3.51
CA TYR A 105 11.42 -11.20 -3.26
C TYR A 105 11.04 -11.59 -1.84
N PHE A 106 10.27 -10.73 -1.19
CA PHE A 106 9.66 -10.96 0.11
C PHE A 106 8.14 -10.78 0.00
N GLN A 107 7.41 -11.57 0.76
CA GLN A 107 5.95 -11.51 0.84
C GLN A 107 5.44 -10.08 1.05
N GLY A 108 4.31 -9.78 0.41
CA GLY A 108 3.71 -8.44 0.35
C GLY A 108 4.37 -7.56 -0.72
N GLY A 109 4.87 -8.15 -1.81
CA GLY A 109 5.34 -7.39 -2.96
C GLY A 109 6.65 -6.64 -2.73
N ARG A 110 7.50 -7.05 -1.78
CA ARG A 110 8.75 -6.34 -1.49
C ARG A 110 9.90 -6.96 -2.25
N VAL A 111 10.60 -6.18 -3.07
CA VAL A 111 11.78 -6.63 -3.81
C VAL A 111 12.98 -5.80 -3.39
N MET A 112 14.05 -6.45 -2.95
CA MET A 112 15.23 -5.78 -2.37
C MET A 112 16.53 -6.34 -2.98
N PRO A 113 17.62 -5.56 -3.03
CA PRO A 113 18.94 -6.08 -3.36
C PRO A 113 19.43 -7.16 -2.38
N ASN A 114 20.11 -8.19 -2.90
CA ASN A 114 20.70 -9.27 -2.11
C ASN A 114 21.68 -8.70 -1.07
N GLY A 115 21.46 -9.02 0.21
CA GLY A 115 22.25 -8.52 1.33
C GLY A 115 21.69 -7.25 2.00
N GLU A 116 20.73 -6.57 1.37
CA GLU A 116 19.84 -5.62 2.05
C GLU A 116 18.63 -6.38 2.59
N ALA A 117 18.86 -7.18 3.65
CA ALA A 117 17.75 -7.69 4.44
C ALA A 117 16.90 -6.49 4.92
N PRO A 118 15.56 -6.64 5.07
CA PRO A 118 14.74 -5.58 5.64
C PRO A 118 15.41 -5.09 6.92
N ASP A 119 15.61 -3.77 7.00
CA ASP A 119 16.30 -3.11 8.11
C ASP A 119 15.77 -3.72 9.41
N SER A 120 16.65 -4.43 10.13
CA SER A 120 16.30 -5.22 11.33
C SER A 120 15.71 -4.39 12.49
N ARG A 121 15.43 -3.11 12.26
CA ARG A 121 14.63 -2.23 13.11
C ARG A 121 13.15 -2.62 13.18
N ASP A 122 12.67 -3.49 12.28
CA ASP A 122 11.35 -4.14 12.38
C ASP A 122 11.42 -5.57 12.97
N GLN A 123 12.57 -6.04 13.48
CA GLN A 123 12.76 -7.41 14.02
C GLN A 123 12.68 -7.52 15.55
N ASN A 124 11.92 -6.65 16.23
CA ASN A 124 11.45 -6.95 17.59
C ASN A 124 10.10 -7.70 17.58
N ALA A 125 9.91 -8.59 16.61
CA ALA A 125 8.93 -9.67 16.70
C ALA A 125 9.73 -10.98 16.76
N ASP A 126 9.90 -11.44 18.00
CA ASP A 126 10.58 -12.65 18.43
C ASP A 126 10.30 -13.85 17.50
N LEU A 127 11.35 -14.33 16.80
CA LEU A 127 11.34 -15.54 16.00
C LEU A 127 12.26 -16.58 16.64
N THR A 128 11.75 -17.28 17.64
CA THR A 128 12.21 -18.65 17.95
C THR A 128 11.09 -19.61 17.64
N GLY A 129 11.34 -20.52 16.71
CA GLY A 129 10.31 -21.37 16.10
C GLY A 129 9.55 -22.27 17.07
N SER A 130 8.29 -22.53 16.74
CA SER A 130 7.57 -23.72 17.14
C SER A 130 6.50 -24.02 16.10
N GLN A 131 6.63 -25.20 15.45
CA GLN A 131 5.56 -25.80 14.67
C GLN A 131 4.37 -26.06 15.60
N ASN A 132 3.28 -25.32 15.42
CA ASN A 132 2.01 -25.59 16.09
C ASN A 132 0.88 -25.15 15.13
N PRO A 133 -0.33 -25.77 15.19
CA PRO A 133 -1.43 -25.53 14.24
C PRO A 133 -2.09 -24.13 14.32
N ALA A 134 -1.37 -23.13 14.85
CA ALA A 134 -1.79 -21.74 15.04
C ALA A 134 -1.27 -20.80 13.92
N ASP A 135 -0.80 -21.36 12.79
CA ASP A 135 -0.44 -20.65 11.55
C ASP A 135 -1.68 -20.02 10.86
N ALA A 136 -2.50 -19.29 11.61
CA ALA A 136 -3.57 -18.49 11.05
C ALA A 136 -2.94 -17.32 10.29
N ILE A 137 -3.13 -17.32 8.96
CA ILE A 137 -2.70 -16.31 7.98
C ILE A 137 -3.58 -15.05 8.11
N GLY A 138 -3.67 -14.50 9.32
CA GLY A 138 -4.53 -13.37 9.65
C GLY A 138 -3.79 -12.29 10.43
N PRO A 139 -4.27 -11.03 10.39
CA PRO A 139 -3.71 -9.96 11.18
C PRO A 139 -3.78 -10.30 12.68
N ARG A 140 -2.65 -10.12 13.39
CA ARG A 140 -2.49 -10.52 14.79
C ARG A 140 -2.90 -9.42 15.77
N SER A 141 -3.01 -8.19 15.28
CA SER A 141 -3.44 -7.01 16.02
C SER A 141 -4.31 -6.10 15.15
N VAL A 142 -4.99 -5.13 15.77
CA VAL A 142 -5.73 -4.09 15.04
C VAL A 142 -4.79 -3.25 14.15
N ASP A 143 -3.56 -3.03 14.59
CA ASP A 143 -2.54 -2.33 13.81
C ASP A 143 -2.12 -3.11 12.56
N ASP A 144 -1.90 -4.42 12.69
CA ASP A 144 -1.60 -5.28 11.55
C ASP A 144 -2.77 -5.29 10.56
N LEU A 145 -3.99 -5.37 11.07
CA LEU A 145 -5.22 -5.34 10.28
C LEU A 145 -5.33 -4.03 9.50
N ILE A 146 -5.20 -2.88 10.16
CA ILE A 146 -5.26 -1.56 9.51
C ILE A 146 -4.16 -1.46 8.46
N GLY A 147 -2.92 -1.88 8.78
CA GLY A 147 -1.81 -1.87 7.84
C GLY A 147 -2.08 -2.71 6.59
N VAL A 148 -2.66 -3.90 6.73
CA VAL A 148 -3.06 -4.76 5.61
C VAL A 148 -4.17 -4.10 4.78
N ILE A 149 -5.22 -3.60 5.43
CA ILE A 149 -6.37 -2.97 4.76
C ILE A 149 -5.92 -1.73 3.98
N VAL A 150 -5.16 -0.84 4.60
CA VAL A 150 -4.72 0.42 4.00
C VAL A 150 -3.85 0.17 2.77
N ARG A 151 -2.85 -0.71 2.88
CA ARG A 151 -2.01 -1.10 1.71
C ARG A 151 -2.81 -1.79 0.61
N GLY A 152 -3.93 -2.43 0.95
CA GLY A 152 -4.86 -3.04 0.01
C GLY A 152 -5.79 -2.07 -0.71
N ILE A 153 -5.86 -0.79 -0.32
CA ILE A 153 -6.81 0.19 -0.90
C ILE A 153 -6.72 0.28 -2.43
N PRO A 154 -5.54 0.50 -3.06
CA PRO A 154 -5.45 0.60 -4.51
C PRO A 154 -5.97 -0.66 -5.23
N LYS A 155 -5.71 -1.84 -4.65
CA LYS A 155 -6.19 -3.12 -5.18
C LYS A 155 -7.69 -3.29 -5.03
N ALA A 156 -8.26 -2.85 -3.90
CA ALA A 156 -9.69 -2.88 -3.65
C ALA A 156 -10.46 -1.91 -4.58
N MET A 157 -9.86 -0.76 -4.91
CA MET A 157 -10.44 0.20 -5.86
C MET A 157 -10.53 -0.36 -7.28
N TYR A 158 -9.55 -1.15 -7.72
CA TYR A 158 -9.45 -1.63 -9.09
C TYR A 158 -10.72 -2.34 -9.62
N PRO A 159 -11.25 -3.41 -8.98
CA PRO A 159 -12.47 -4.08 -9.45
C PRO A 159 -13.73 -3.22 -9.32
N LEU A 160 -13.70 -2.18 -8.48
CA LEU A 160 -14.80 -1.23 -8.30
C LEU A 160 -14.82 -0.14 -9.37
N SER A 161 -13.64 0.25 -9.88
CA SER A 161 -13.50 1.19 -10.99
C SER A 161 -13.55 0.50 -12.36
N GLN A 162 -13.18 -0.78 -12.46
CA GLN A 162 -13.19 -1.58 -13.69
C GLN A 162 -14.25 -2.68 -13.65
N ARG A 163 -15.52 -2.29 -13.53
CA ARG A 163 -16.61 -3.25 -13.33
C ARG A 163 -16.95 -4.01 -14.60
N ARG A 164 -17.31 -5.28 -14.42
CA ARG A 164 -17.68 -6.20 -15.51
C ARG A 164 -19.10 -5.93 -16.04
N LYS A 165 -19.36 -6.37 -17.27
CA LYS A 165 -20.71 -6.44 -17.89
C LYS A 165 -21.47 -5.10 -17.95
N GLY A 166 -20.75 -3.98 -18.11
CA GLY A 166 -21.35 -2.65 -18.25
C GLY A 166 -21.98 -2.10 -16.96
N ALA A 167 -21.63 -2.65 -15.80
CA ALA A 167 -22.06 -2.11 -14.51
C ALA A 167 -21.41 -0.73 -14.24
N THR A 168 -22.11 0.13 -13.49
CA THR A 168 -21.64 1.48 -13.15
C THR A 168 -20.36 1.44 -12.32
N SER A 169 -19.24 1.84 -12.92
CA SER A 169 -17.96 2.02 -12.23
C SER A 169 -18.02 3.06 -11.13
N LEU A 170 -17.31 2.81 -10.03
CA LEU A 170 -17.06 3.79 -8.98
C LEU A 170 -15.81 4.62 -9.31
N SER A 171 -15.83 5.90 -8.94
CA SER A 171 -14.69 6.81 -9.06
C SER A 171 -14.23 7.24 -7.67
N PHE A 172 -12.92 7.24 -7.43
CA PHE A 172 -12.32 7.67 -6.17
C PHE A 172 -11.59 8.99 -6.40
N ARG A 173 -12.32 10.11 -6.29
CA ARG A 173 -11.81 11.46 -6.63
C ARG A 173 -11.81 12.40 -5.44
N SER A 174 -12.49 12.02 -4.36
CA SER A 174 -12.60 12.77 -3.13
C SER A 174 -12.13 11.94 -1.95
N GLU A 175 -11.86 12.63 -0.84
CA GLU A 175 -11.51 12.00 0.43
C GLU A 175 -12.63 11.09 0.92
N TYR A 176 -13.88 11.54 0.79
CA TYR A 176 -15.08 10.78 1.12
C TYR A 176 -15.18 9.45 0.36
N ASP A 177 -14.78 9.40 -0.92
CA ASP A 177 -14.81 8.14 -1.69
C ASP A 177 -13.83 7.11 -1.11
N VAL A 178 -12.64 7.58 -0.67
CA VAL A 178 -11.61 6.72 -0.06
C VAL A 178 -12.05 6.30 1.35
N GLN A 179 -12.62 7.23 2.12
CA GLN A 179 -13.19 6.96 3.44
C GLN A 179 -14.29 5.90 3.35
N ASP A 180 -15.24 6.01 2.42
CA ASP A 180 -16.32 5.04 2.23
C ASP A 180 -15.79 3.63 1.94
N LEU A 181 -14.77 3.54 1.07
CA LEU A 181 -14.12 2.27 0.78
C LEU A 181 -13.41 1.70 2.01
N LEU A 182 -12.60 2.52 2.69
CA LEU A 182 -11.87 2.12 3.88
C LEU A 182 -12.82 1.64 4.98
N HIS A 183 -13.92 2.36 5.20
CA HIS A 183 -14.97 1.98 6.14
C HIS A 183 -15.60 0.63 5.78
N ALA A 184 -15.91 0.41 4.49
CA ALA A 184 -16.44 -0.86 4.01
C ALA A 184 -15.45 -2.02 4.22
N MET A 185 -14.15 -1.77 4.08
CA MET A 185 -13.09 -2.75 4.30
C MET A 185 -12.84 -3.06 5.79
N LEU A 186 -13.04 -2.08 6.68
CA LEU A 186 -12.86 -2.23 8.13
C LEU A 186 -14.02 -2.94 8.84
N ARG A 187 -15.27 -2.69 8.39
CA ARG A 187 -16.50 -3.20 9.05
C ARG A 187 -16.58 -4.71 9.26
N PRO A 188 -16.04 -5.58 8.38
CA PRO A 188 -16.03 -7.02 8.63
C PRO A 188 -15.19 -7.44 9.84
N TRP A 189 -14.26 -6.59 10.28
CA TRP A 189 -13.23 -6.92 11.27
C TRP A 189 -13.41 -6.15 12.58
N VAL A 190 -13.83 -4.89 12.51
CA VAL A 190 -13.97 -4.02 13.67
C VAL A 190 -15.45 -3.76 13.94
N ARG A 191 -15.90 -4.18 15.13
CA ARG A 191 -17.32 -4.15 15.51
C ARG A 191 -17.84 -2.74 15.77
N ASP A 192 -17.04 -1.89 16.40
CA ASP A 192 -17.38 -0.50 16.72
C ASP A 192 -16.44 0.45 15.97
N ILE A 193 -16.97 1.09 14.93
CA ILE A 193 -16.31 2.14 14.15
C ILE A 193 -17.24 3.36 14.21
N ARG A 194 -16.76 4.45 14.81
CA ARG A 194 -17.48 5.72 14.83
C ARG A 194 -16.93 6.60 13.73
N ALA A 195 -17.67 6.68 12.64
CA ALA A 195 -17.41 7.67 11.61
C ALA A 195 -17.87 9.05 12.11
N GLU A 196 -17.15 10.11 11.73
CA GLU A 196 -17.54 11.49 11.99
C GLU A 196 -17.64 11.89 13.49
N GLU A 197 -16.86 11.26 14.37
CA GLU A 197 -16.83 11.60 15.81
C GLU A 197 -16.13 12.96 16.03
N PHE A 198 -16.72 13.83 16.84
CA PHE A 198 -16.12 15.13 17.17
C PHE A 198 -15.16 15.05 18.35
N THR A 199 -14.04 15.79 18.28
CA THR A 199 -13.17 16.00 19.42
C THR A 199 -13.83 16.91 20.47
N PRO A 200 -13.43 16.80 21.76
CA PRO A 200 -13.63 17.88 22.72
C PRO A 200 -13.13 19.21 22.12
N SER A 201 -13.81 20.31 22.44
CA SER A 201 -13.43 21.63 21.92
C SER A 201 -12.00 21.97 22.31
N TYR A 202 -11.13 22.16 21.32
CA TYR A 202 -9.75 22.61 21.49
C TYR A 202 -9.60 23.98 20.83
N ALA A 203 -9.07 24.96 21.56
CA ALA A 203 -8.91 26.35 21.10
C ALA A 203 -10.20 27.00 20.48
N GLY A 204 -11.39 26.54 20.87
CA GLY A 204 -12.67 27.08 20.39
C GLY A 204 -13.26 26.38 19.15
N SER A 205 -12.59 25.36 18.60
CA SER A 205 -13.10 24.54 17.50
C SER A 205 -13.17 23.05 17.90
N SER A 206 -14.19 22.33 17.44
CA SER A 206 -14.17 20.86 17.42
C SER A 206 -13.79 20.40 16.01
N THR A 207 -12.82 19.51 15.93
CA THR A 207 -12.47 18.84 14.67
C THR A 207 -13.19 17.50 14.62
N ARG A 208 -13.62 17.13 13.43
CA ARG A 208 -14.27 15.85 13.16
C ARG A 208 -13.20 14.85 12.75
N MET A 209 -13.17 13.70 13.39
CA MET A 209 -12.31 12.58 13.03
C MET A 209 -13.00 11.75 11.95
N ASP A 210 -12.23 11.22 11.00
CA ASP A 210 -12.77 10.32 9.97
C ASP A 210 -13.29 9.02 10.57
N PHE A 211 -12.42 8.26 11.27
CA PHE A 211 -12.81 7.04 11.97
C PHE A 211 -12.19 6.95 13.35
N LEU A 212 -13.02 6.78 14.38
CA LEU A 212 -12.60 6.40 15.72
C LEU A 212 -12.95 4.92 15.97
N LEU A 213 -11.96 4.14 16.41
CA LEU A 213 -12.07 2.76 16.86
C LEU A 213 -11.92 2.76 18.40
N PRO A 214 -13.00 2.98 19.16
CA PRO A 214 -12.91 3.33 20.57
C PRO A 214 -12.45 2.18 21.48
N GLU A 215 -12.70 0.93 21.07
CA GLU A 215 -12.20 -0.27 21.77
C GLU A 215 -10.68 -0.42 21.64
N HIS A 216 -10.08 0.24 20.64
CA HIS A 216 -8.66 0.17 20.31
C HIS A 216 -7.91 1.48 20.55
N ALA A 217 -8.59 2.50 21.09
CA ALA A 217 -8.08 3.86 21.24
C ALA A 217 -7.34 4.37 19.97
N THR A 218 -7.86 4.01 18.81
CA THR A 218 -7.19 4.25 17.52
C THR A 218 -8.07 5.16 16.67
N VAL A 219 -7.48 6.21 16.12
CA VAL A 219 -8.10 7.08 15.11
C VAL A 219 -7.43 6.80 13.76
N ILE A 220 -8.23 6.81 12.69
CA ILE A 220 -7.73 6.74 11.31
C ILE A 220 -8.19 8.01 10.63
N GLU A 221 -7.23 8.77 10.10
CA GLU A 221 -7.42 10.01 9.35
C GLU A 221 -6.98 9.80 7.91
N THR A 222 -7.85 10.13 6.94
CA THR A 222 -7.60 9.89 5.52
C THR A 222 -7.38 11.21 4.80
N LYS A 223 -6.33 11.30 3.98
CA LYS A 223 -6.10 12.45 3.08
C LYS A 223 -5.94 11.98 1.64
N ILE A 224 -6.52 12.71 0.68
CA ILE A 224 -6.28 12.48 -0.76
C ILE A 224 -5.42 13.60 -1.36
N VAL A 225 -4.35 13.24 -2.08
CA VAL A 225 -3.51 14.21 -2.77
C VAL A 225 -4.13 14.57 -4.11
N ARG A 226 -4.91 15.65 -4.10
CA ARG A 226 -5.71 16.10 -5.26
C ARG A 226 -4.88 16.71 -6.40
N ASP A 227 -3.85 17.46 -6.04
CA ASP A 227 -2.98 18.15 -6.98
C ASP A 227 -1.63 18.53 -6.33
N SER A 228 -0.70 19.03 -7.14
CA SER A 228 0.65 19.44 -6.69
C SER A 228 0.66 20.61 -5.70
N THR A 229 -0.41 21.41 -5.64
CA THR A 229 -0.56 22.49 -4.65
C THR A 229 -1.04 21.91 -3.33
N HIS A 230 -2.00 20.98 -3.36
CA HIS A 230 -2.48 20.26 -2.19
C HIS A 230 -1.37 19.44 -1.54
N ALA A 231 -0.53 18.76 -2.33
CA ALA A 231 0.62 17.98 -1.85
C ALA A 231 1.54 18.76 -0.91
N LYS A 232 1.64 20.09 -1.06
CA LYS A 232 2.46 20.95 -0.18
C LYS A 232 1.81 21.27 1.16
N LYS A 233 0.49 21.09 1.27
CA LYS A 233 -0.32 21.45 2.45
C LYS A 233 -0.72 20.25 3.30
N VAL A 234 -0.65 19.03 2.77
CA VAL A 234 -1.02 17.81 3.51
C VAL A 234 -0.30 17.71 4.85
N GLY A 235 0.99 18.06 4.90
CA GLY A 235 1.74 18.07 6.17
C GLY A 235 1.19 19.08 7.18
N ASP A 236 0.87 20.30 6.75
CA ASP A 236 0.31 21.34 7.62
C ASP A 236 -1.06 20.92 8.19
N GLU A 237 -1.90 20.29 7.36
CA GLU A 237 -3.20 19.74 7.76
C GLU A 237 -3.02 18.63 8.82
N LEU A 238 -2.12 17.67 8.57
CA LEU A 238 -1.85 16.58 9.51
C LEU A 238 -1.26 17.06 10.85
N ILE A 239 -0.44 18.12 10.86
CA ILE A 239 0.07 18.70 12.12
C ILE A 239 -1.08 19.23 12.98
N ILE A 240 -2.08 19.86 12.37
CA ILE A 240 -3.26 20.35 13.06
C ILE A 240 -4.08 19.17 13.59
N ASP A 241 -4.29 18.15 12.76
CA ASP A 241 -5.05 16.94 13.13
C ASP A 241 -4.38 16.20 14.29
N ILE A 242 -3.06 15.99 14.26
CA ILE A 242 -2.27 15.40 15.36
C ILE A 242 -2.48 16.18 16.66
N SER A 243 -2.36 17.50 16.63
CA SER A 243 -2.52 18.34 17.83
C SER A 243 -3.92 18.27 18.41
N HIS A 244 -4.95 18.22 17.55
CA HIS A 244 -6.34 18.16 17.99
C HIS A 244 -6.72 16.78 18.51
N TYR A 245 -6.28 15.72 17.85
CA TYR A 245 -6.66 14.35 18.19
C TYR A 245 -5.93 13.85 19.43
N ALA A 246 -4.73 14.33 19.72
CA ALA A 246 -4.04 14.04 20.99
C ALA A 246 -4.83 14.47 22.24
N ALA A 247 -5.79 15.40 22.11
CA ALA A 247 -6.69 15.79 23.19
C ALA A 247 -7.81 14.76 23.46
N HIS A 248 -8.03 13.83 22.54
CA HIS A 248 -9.15 12.89 22.61
C HIS A 248 -8.80 11.70 23.52
N PRO A 249 -9.62 11.38 24.54
CA PRO A 249 -9.29 10.33 25.54
C PRO A 249 -9.31 8.90 24.98
N LYS A 250 -9.60 8.74 23.70
CA LYS A 250 -9.62 7.46 22.96
C LYS A 250 -8.73 7.51 21.71
N CYS A 251 -7.70 8.35 21.72
CA CYS A 251 -6.74 8.49 20.64
C CYS A 251 -5.32 8.31 21.19
N ASP A 252 -4.97 7.05 21.47
CA ASP A 252 -3.60 6.67 21.83
C ASP A 252 -2.76 6.49 20.55
N VAL A 253 -3.40 6.05 19.46
CA VAL A 253 -2.78 5.83 18.14
C VAL A 253 -3.55 6.58 17.06
N LEU A 254 -2.84 7.31 16.20
CA LEU A 254 -3.38 7.99 15.02
C LEU A 254 -2.74 7.43 13.75
N TRP A 255 -3.55 6.80 12.90
CA TRP A 255 -3.17 6.37 11.57
C TRP A 255 -3.48 7.46 10.54
N CYS A 256 -2.44 8.07 9.98
CA CYS A 256 -2.56 9.01 8.87
C CYS A 256 -2.41 8.24 7.55
N VAL A 257 -3.52 8.06 6.85
CA VAL A 257 -3.61 7.35 5.57
C VAL A 257 -3.65 8.36 4.44
N ILE A 258 -2.59 8.43 3.65
CA ILE A 258 -2.51 9.38 2.53
C ILE A 258 -2.62 8.60 1.22
N TYR A 259 -3.68 8.86 0.46
CA TYR A 259 -3.85 8.34 -0.89
C TYR A 259 -3.30 9.33 -1.92
N ASP A 260 -2.21 8.95 -2.58
CA ASP A 260 -1.48 9.74 -3.58
C ASP A 260 -1.32 8.95 -4.91
N PRO A 261 -2.43 8.71 -5.63
CA PRO A 261 -2.41 7.85 -6.83
C PRO A 261 -1.50 8.38 -7.94
N GLU A 262 -1.24 9.69 -7.97
CA GLU A 262 -0.40 10.35 -8.96
C GLU A 262 1.03 10.62 -8.47
N ASN A 263 1.40 10.16 -7.26
CA ASN A 263 2.71 10.38 -6.65
C ASN A 263 3.14 11.87 -6.64
N LEU A 264 2.22 12.76 -6.30
CA LEU A 264 2.42 14.21 -6.28
C LEU A 264 3.22 14.68 -5.04
N LEU A 265 3.32 13.86 -3.99
CA LEU A 265 4.18 14.09 -2.83
C LEU A 265 5.66 13.86 -3.19
N LYS A 266 6.34 14.92 -3.58
CA LYS A 266 7.75 14.88 -4.02
C LYS A 266 8.74 14.38 -2.95
N ASN A 267 8.45 14.60 -1.67
CA ASN A 267 9.29 14.17 -0.54
C ASN A 267 8.46 13.42 0.50
N SER A 268 7.77 12.37 0.06
CA SER A 268 6.99 11.48 0.93
C SER A 268 7.81 10.91 2.08
N GLY A 269 9.07 10.53 1.85
CA GLY A 269 9.98 10.03 2.88
C GLY A 269 10.26 11.05 3.99
N GLY A 270 10.48 12.32 3.63
CA GLY A 270 10.64 13.40 4.62
C GLY A 270 9.37 13.66 5.41
N LEU A 271 8.20 13.68 4.74
CA LEU A 271 6.91 13.84 5.43
C LEU A 271 6.68 12.73 6.47
N VAL A 272 6.97 11.47 6.11
CA VAL A 272 6.85 10.33 7.03
C VAL A 272 7.85 10.46 8.17
N SER A 273 9.12 10.79 7.90
CA SER A 273 10.13 10.92 8.96
C SER A 273 9.84 12.05 9.95
N ASP A 274 9.21 13.13 9.48
CA ASP A 274 8.94 14.31 10.30
C ASP A 274 7.69 14.13 11.18
N LEU A 275 6.69 13.36 10.72
CA LEU A 275 5.40 13.22 11.40
C LEU A 275 5.18 11.87 12.08
N GLN A 276 5.89 10.81 11.70
CA GLN A 276 5.73 9.50 12.35
C GLN A 276 6.38 9.46 13.73
N GLY A 277 5.74 8.75 14.67
CA GLY A 277 6.26 8.51 16.01
C GLY A 277 5.42 9.15 17.10
N GLU A 278 6.00 9.29 18.29
CA GLU A 278 5.30 9.81 19.46
C GLU A 278 5.24 11.35 19.42
N HIS A 279 4.02 11.89 19.54
CA HIS A 279 3.77 13.33 19.66
C HIS A 279 3.16 13.65 21.02
N ASN A 280 3.70 14.67 21.67
CA ASN A 280 3.29 15.10 23.01
C ASN A 280 2.86 16.59 23.02
N PRO A 281 1.80 16.98 22.29
CA PRO A 281 1.26 18.32 22.38
C PRO A 281 0.73 18.63 23.78
N THR A 282 0.55 19.91 24.11
CA THR A 282 0.07 20.34 25.44
C THR A 282 -1.27 19.71 25.86
N SER A 283 -2.05 19.25 24.87
CA SER A 283 -3.36 18.62 25.04
C SER A 283 -3.34 17.13 25.40
N GLY A 284 -2.23 16.42 25.20
CA GLY A 284 -2.14 14.98 25.42
C GLY A 284 -0.99 14.34 24.63
N SER A 285 -1.01 13.00 24.49
CA SER A 285 0.02 12.23 23.78
C SER A 285 -0.62 11.32 22.75
N VAL A 286 -0.01 11.17 21.57
CA VAL A 286 -0.50 10.27 20.52
C VAL A 286 0.66 9.64 19.76
N MET A 287 0.55 8.33 19.46
CA MET A 287 1.47 7.62 18.57
C MET A 287 0.97 7.73 17.13
N VAL A 288 1.72 8.43 16.29
CA VAL A 288 1.38 8.64 14.88
C VAL A 288 2.01 7.56 14.01
N LYS A 289 1.19 6.93 13.17
CA LYS A 289 1.58 5.97 12.13
C LYS A 289 1.21 6.52 10.77
N MET A 290 2.17 6.55 9.85
CA MET A 290 1.99 7.13 8.53
C MET A 290 2.00 6.03 7.47
N VAL A 291 1.01 6.05 6.57
CA VAL A 291 1.05 5.22 5.36
C VAL A 291 0.65 6.06 4.16
N ILE A 292 1.45 5.97 3.10
CA ILE A 292 1.19 6.59 1.81
C ILE A 292 0.92 5.47 0.81
N VAL A 293 -0.25 5.51 0.16
CA VAL A 293 -0.74 4.51 -0.80
C VAL A 293 -1.16 5.12 -2.12
#